data_AF-A0A437SSV4-F1
#
_entry.id   AF-A0A437SSV4-F1
#
_cell.length_a   1.000
_cell.length_b   1.000
_cell.length_c   1.000
_cell.angle_alpha   90.00
_cell.angle_beta   90.00
_cell.angle_gamma   90.00
#
_symmetry.space_group_name_H-M   'P 1'
#
loop_
_entity.id
_entity.type
_entity.pdbx_description
1 polymer ?
#
loop_
_entity_poly.entity_id
_entity_poly.type
_entity_poly.pdbx_seq_one_letter_code
_entity_poly.pdbx_strand_id
1 'polypeptide(L)'
;MENNENVNNKNDQKDQNKVTDIKDKQDQSVQEIEQRPNFNPTDIEGQNKLTDWIEGLAKKSAIKNQMLCQKVVLIDENTPNMWAMLLHFPGVTEASDIQTDSMNDEGALSLGKLFAKAVKAGVVVSPKIDDVDTFINTHKSAGKAGNEIFNFLNAGINGDLK
;
A
#
# COMPACT_ATOMS: atom_id res chain seq x y z
N MET A 1 -49.91 -21.97 -61.50
CA MET A 1 -49.63 -20.74 -60.74
C MET A 1 -49.38 -21.23 -59.32
N GLU A 2 -48.18 -21.75 -59.07
CA GLU A 2 -46.99 -20.99 -58.60
C GLU A 2 -47.08 -20.84 -57.08
N ASN A 3 -46.22 -21.53 -56.32
CA ASN A 3 -44.81 -21.19 -56.02
C ASN A 3 -44.71 -19.95 -55.11
N ASN A 4 -43.84 -19.89 -54.09
CA ASN A 4 -43.08 -20.91 -53.33
C ASN A 4 -42.43 -20.16 -52.14
N GLU A 5 -42.15 -20.83 -51.01
CA GLU A 5 -41.04 -20.50 -50.08
C GLU A 5 -40.98 -19.11 -49.34
N ASN A 6 -40.38 -18.91 -48.15
CA ASN A 6 -39.74 -19.83 -47.17
C ASN A 6 -39.53 -19.14 -45.79
N VAL A 7 -39.30 -19.92 -44.70
CA VAL A 7 -38.33 -19.68 -43.57
C VAL A 7 -38.45 -18.36 -42.74
N ASN A 8 -38.39 -18.25 -41.40
CA ASN A 8 -38.06 -19.12 -40.24
C ASN A 8 -38.53 -18.37 -38.94
N ASN A 9 -38.40 -18.82 -37.68
CA ASN A 9 -37.88 -20.05 -37.05
C ASN A 9 -38.62 -20.36 -35.71
N LYS A 10 -38.02 -21.24 -34.92
CA LYS A 10 -38.36 -21.94 -33.68
C LYS A 10 -38.07 -21.26 -32.31
N ASN A 11 -38.86 -21.74 -31.32
CA ASN A 11 -38.50 -22.17 -29.95
C ASN A 11 -38.30 -21.15 -28.78
N ASP A 12 -39.31 -21.16 -27.88
CA ASP A 12 -39.26 -21.70 -26.50
C ASP A 12 -38.25 -21.25 -25.42
N GLN A 13 -38.85 -21.03 -24.23
CA GLN A 13 -38.38 -21.32 -22.86
C GLN A 13 -37.46 -20.35 -22.08
N LYS A 14 -38.09 -19.77 -21.03
CA LYS A 14 -37.73 -19.79 -19.59
C LYS A 14 -36.47 -19.12 -19.02
N ASP A 15 -36.75 -18.40 -17.92
CA ASP A 15 -36.03 -18.28 -16.65
C ASP A 15 -34.56 -17.78 -16.61
N GLN A 16 -34.39 -16.63 -15.93
CA GLN A 16 -33.30 -16.24 -14.99
C GLN A 16 -31.87 -16.74 -15.30
N ASN A 17 -30.81 -15.91 -15.38
CA ASN A 17 -30.33 -15.07 -14.28
C ASN A 17 -28.99 -14.33 -14.63
N LYS A 18 -28.73 -13.20 -13.95
CA LYS A 18 -27.40 -12.62 -13.60
C LYS A 18 -26.52 -11.89 -14.65
N VAL A 19 -25.61 -11.06 -14.12
CA VAL A 19 -24.57 -10.18 -14.76
C VAL A 19 -25.15 -8.89 -15.35
N THR A 20 -24.74 -7.65 -15.01
CA THR A 20 -23.67 -7.06 -14.15
C THR A 20 -24.30 -5.90 -13.36
N ASP A 21 -24.19 -5.80 -12.03
CA ASP A 21 -23.02 -5.37 -11.22
C ASP A 21 -22.76 -3.84 -11.16
N ILE A 22 -23.08 -3.29 -9.99
CA ILE A 22 -22.35 -2.28 -9.21
C ILE A 22 -22.02 -0.95 -9.92
N LYS A 23 -22.81 0.10 -9.65
CA LYS A 23 -22.34 1.50 -9.78
C LYS A 23 -22.89 2.53 -8.78
N ASP A 24 -24.06 2.31 -8.16
CA ASP A 24 -24.75 3.36 -7.39
C ASP A 24 -24.70 3.18 -5.85
N LYS A 25 -23.56 2.75 -5.29
CA LYS A 25 -23.40 2.55 -3.81
C LYS A 25 -22.05 2.98 -3.21
N GLN A 26 -21.32 3.92 -3.83
CA GLN A 26 -20.07 4.44 -3.24
C GLN A 26 -20.05 5.95 -2.97
N ASP A 27 -20.95 6.76 -3.54
CA ASP A 27 -20.88 8.23 -3.43
C ASP A 27 -21.65 8.85 -2.24
N GLN A 28 -22.39 8.05 -1.46
CA GLN A 28 -23.16 8.54 -0.30
C GLN A 28 -22.49 8.33 1.07
N SER A 29 -21.40 7.58 1.16
CA SER A 29 -20.73 7.27 2.44
C SER A 29 -19.53 8.19 2.77
N VAL A 30 -19.12 9.04 1.83
CA VAL A 30 -17.88 9.86 1.95
C VAL A 30 -18.18 11.25 2.52
N GLN A 31 -19.33 11.86 2.21
CA GLN A 31 -19.61 13.27 2.58
C GLN A 31 -19.97 13.49 4.06
N GLU A 32 -20.31 12.46 4.83
CA GLU A 32 -20.94 12.61 6.15
C GLU A 32 -19.95 12.76 7.34
N ILE A 33 -18.63 12.81 7.10
CA ILE A 33 -17.63 12.54 8.15
C ILE A 33 -16.61 13.66 8.37
N GLU A 34 -16.32 14.48 7.35
CA GLU A 34 -15.32 15.56 7.47
C GLU A 34 -15.81 16.77 8.26
N GLN A 35 -17.12 16.92 8.43
CA GLN A 35 -17.71 17.95 9.27
C GLN A 35 -17.85 17.43 10.71
N ARG A 36 -17.27 18.13 11.67
CA ARG A 36 -17.47 17.86 13.10
C ARG A 36 -18.98 17.92 13.41
N PRO A 37 -19.60 16.85 13.94
CA PRO A 37 -21.03 16.86 14.19
C PRO A 37 -21.40 17.92 15.23
N ASN A 38 -22.53 18.58 15.03
CA ASN A 38 -22.98 19.67 15.91
C ASN A 38 -23.64 19.09 17.18
N PHE A 39 -22.83 18.87 18.22
CA PHE A 39 -23.27 18.47 19.56
C PHE A 39 -22.62 19.33 20.65
N ASN A 40 -23.26 19.39 21.81
CA ASN A 40 -22.73 20.04 23.00
C ASN A 40 -21.83 19.06 23.79
N PRO A 41 -20.51 19.23 23.85
CA PRO A 41 -19.60 18.25 24.49
C PRO A 41 -19.65 18.26 26.03
N THR A 42 -20.51 19.08 26.64
CA THR A 42 -20.62 19.21 28.10
C THR A 42 -21.67 18.29 28.74
N ASP A 43 -22.55 17.69 27.93
CA ASP A 43 -23.52 16.70 28.39
C ASP A 43 -23.14 15.26 27.96
N ILE A 44 -23.71 14.28 28.63
CA ILE A 44 -23.37 12.85 28.47
C ILE A 44 -23.69 12.37 27.03
N GLU A 45 -24.76 12.88 26.42
CA GLU A 45 -25.17 12.48 25.07
C GLU A 45 -24.20 13.03 24.01
N GLY A 46 -23.76 14.28 24.16
CA GLY A 46 -22.73 14.88 23.31
C GLY A 46 -21.34 14.27 23.53
N GLN A 47 -21.00 13.83 24.74
CA GLN A 47 -19.75 13.08 25.00
C GLN A 47 -19.76 11.70 24.34
N ASN A 48 -20.88 11.00 24.38
CA ASN A 48 -21.04 9.73 23.66
C ASN A 48 -20.92 9.94 22.15
N LYS A 49 -21.63 10.93 21.57
CA LYS A 49 -21.53 11.28 20.14
C LYS A 49 -20.12 11.72 19.72
N LEU A 50 -19.39 12.43 20.59
CA LEU A 50 -17.98 12.77 20.37
C LEU A 50 -17.11 11.51 20.33
N THR A 51 -17.34 10.58 21.27
CA THR A 51 -16.61 9.32 21.36
C THR A 51 -16.89 8.44 20.13
N ASP A 52 -18.16 8.27 19.76
CA ASP A 52 -18.59 7.52 18.57
C ASP A 52 -18.01 8.12 17.27
N TRP A 53 -17.94 9.46 17.16
CA TRP A 53 -17.33 10.13 16.02
C TRP A 53 -15.80 9.96 15.99
N ILE A 54 -15.11 10.08 17.13
CA ILE A 54 -13.67 9.82 17.24
C ILE A 54 -13.37 8.35 16.94
N GLU A 55 -14.15 7.40 17.46
CA GLU A 55 -14.02 5.99 17.14
C GLU A 55 -14.32 5.70 15.67
N GLY A 56 -15.33 6.35 15.09
CA GLY A 56 -15.67 6.25 13.67
C GLY A 56 -14.53 6.78 12.78
N LEU A 57 -13.92 7.90 13.14
CA LEU A 57 -12.71 8.42 12.52
C LEU A 57 -11.53 7.47 12.72
N ALA A 58 -11.27 6.97 13.92
CA ALA A 58 -10.16 6.05 14.19
C ALA A 58 -10.30 4.70 13.47
N LYS A 59 -11.51 4.16 13.33
CA LYS A 59 -11.81 2.93 12.57
C LYS A 59 -11.66 3.15 11.05
N LYS A 60 -11.89 4.36 10.54
CA LYS A 60 -11.69 4.72 9.11
C LYS A 60 -10.24 5.13 8.80
N SER A 61 -9.60 5.81 9.75
CA SER A 61 -8.18 6.20 9.76
C SER A 61 -7.28 5.09 10.33
N ALA A 62 -7.73 3.84 10.31
CA ALA A 62 -7.02 2.70 10.88
C ALA A 62 -5.82 2.30 10.02
N ILE A 63 -4.80 3.16 10.01
CA ILE A 63 -3.44 2.80 9.60
C ILE A 63 -3.05 1.61 10.48
N LYS A 64 -2.94 0.43 9.88
CA LYS A 64 -2.55 -0.78 10.60
C LYS A 64 -1.22 -0.53 11.28
N ASN A 65 -1.04 -1.07 12.49
CA ASN A 65 0.27 -1.04 13.12
C ASN A 65 1.22 -1.95 12.33
N GLN A 66 2.05 -1.33 11.48
CA GLN A 66 3.04 -2.02 10.64
C GLN A 66 4.40 -2.20 11.35
N MET A 67 4.54 -1.81 12.62
CA MET A 67 5.78 -2.10 13.36
C MET A 67 5.98 -3.61 13.47
N LEU A 68 7.24 -4.05 13.33
CA LEU A 68 7.64 -5.46 13.26
C LEU A 68 7.25 -6.21 11.97
N CYS A 69 6.58 -5.58 11.00
CA CYS A 69 6.35 -6.20 9.69
C CYS A 69 7.67 -6.44 8.96
N GLN A 70 7.85 -7.66 8.46
CA GLN A 70 9.06 -8.08 7.75
C GLN A 70 8.72 -8.53 6.33
N LYS A 71 9.60 -8.23 5.37
CA LYS A 71 9.49 -8.69 3.98
C LYS A 71 10.81 -9.34 3.56
N VAL A 72 10.74 -10.57 3.07
CA VAL A 72 11.84 -11.16 2.29
C VAL A 72 11.69 -10.69 0.84
N VAL A 73 12.76 -10.13 0.29
CA VAL A 73 12.86 -9.66 -1.09
C VAL A 73 13.91 -10.52 -1.80
N LEU A 74 13.57 -11.05 -2.98
CA LEU A 74 14.53 -11.70 -3.87
C LEU A 74 15.00 -10.70 -4.93
N ILE A 75 16.31 -10.47 -4.98
CA ILE A 75 16.96 -9.65 -5.99
C ILE A 75 17.56 -10.56 -7.05
N ASP A 76 17.40 -10.19 -8.33
CA ASP A 76 17.88 -10.97 -9.49
C ASP A 76 17.38 -12.43 -9.51
N GLU A 77 16.11 -12.60 -9.13
CA GLU A 77 15.38 -13.88 -9.19
C GLU A 77 15.52 -14.57 -10.56
N ASN A 78 15.63 -15.90 -10.55
CA ASN A 78 15.85 -16.74 -11.73
C ASN A 78 17.19 -16.49 -12.47
N THR A 79 18.15 -15.78 -11.86
CA THR A 79 19.51 -15.63 -12.40
C THR A 79 20.58 -16.29 -11.51
N PRO A 80 21.79 -16.56 -12.03
CA PRO A 80 22.91 -17.05 -11.21
C PRO A 80 23.41 -16.07 -10.13
N ASN A 81 22.95 -14.82 -10.13
CA ASN A 81 23.31 -13.80 -9.14
C ASN A 81 22.18 -13.56 -8.12
N MET A 82 21.17 -14.44 -8.04
CA MET A 82 20.04 -14.28 -7.13
C MET A 82 20.50 -14.19 -5.67
N TRP A 83 20.01 -13.19 -4.94
CA TRP A 83 20.24 -13.03 -3.51
C TRP A 83 18.98 -12.55 -2.78
N ALA A 84 18.93 -12.76 -1.47
CA ALA A 84 17.77 -12.41 -0.64
C ALA A 84 18.12 -11.29 0.34
N MET A 85 17.15 -10.39 0.56
CA MET A 85 17.22 -9.32 1.54
C MET A 85 16.03 -9.42 2.50
N LEU A 86 16.29 -9.45 3.80
CA LEU A 86 15.25 -9.36 4.83
C LEU A 86 15.11 -7.90 5.25
N LEU A 87 13.92 -7.35 5.04
CA LEU A 87 13.54 -6.00 5.45
C LEU A 87 12.66 -6.02 6.70
N HIS A 88 12.80 -5.03 7.56
CA HIS A 88 11.97 -4.77 8.74
C HIS A 88 11.44 -3.34 8.68
N PHE A 89 10.14 -3.13 8.88
CA PHE A 89 9.57 -1.78 8.82
C PHE A 89 9.82 -1.02 10.13
N PRO A 90 10.54 0.11 10.13
CA PRO A 90 10.98 0.80 11.35
C PRO A 90 9.85 1.59 12.04
N GLY A 91 8.68 1.69 11.42
CA GLY A 91 7.60 2.58 11.83
C GLY A 91 7.53 3.81 10.92
N VAL A 92 6.36 4.48 10.93
CA VAL A 92 6.03 5.52 9.94
C VAL A 92 6.95 6.73 10.02
N THR A 93 7.29 7.20 11.23
CA THR A 93 8.17 8.36 11.43
C THR A 93 9.55 8.11 10.84
N GLU A 94 10.25 7.06 11.30
CA GLU A 94 11.61 6.75 10.85
C GLU A 94 11.64 6.39 9.36
N ALA A 95 10.61 5.72 8.83
CA ALA A 95 10.49 5.49 7.39
C ALA A 95 10.39 6.79 6.58
N SER A 96 9.64 7.78 7.08
CA SER A 96 9.45 9.08 6.43
C SER A 96 10.73 9.93 6.49
N ASP A 97 11.44 9.91 7.63
CA ASP A 97 12.73 10.59 7.81
C ASP A 97 13.80 9.98 6.88
N ILE A 98 13.86 8.65 6.78
CA ILE A 98 14.75 7.94 5.86
C ILE A 98 14.50 8.38 4.41
N GLN A 99 13.24 8.46 3.97
CA GLN A 99 12.93 8.89 2.60
C GLN A 99 13.27 10.36 2.36
N THR A 100 12.89 11.25 3.29
CA THR A 100 13.10 12.70 3.18
C THR A 100 14.58 13.05 3.10
N ASP A 101 15.39 12.53 4.04
CA ASP A 101 16.83 12.78 4.07
C ASP A 101 17.61 12.12 2.90
N SER A 102 16.94 11.23 2.15
CA SER A 102 17.53 10.58 0.97
C SER A 102 17.33 11.38 -0.33
N MET A 103 16.58 12.47 -0.28
CA MET A 103 16.45 13.41 -1.39
C MET A 103 17.74 14.24 -1.57
N ASN A 104 17.90 14.85 -2.74
CA ASN A 104 18.84 15.95 -2.97
C ASN A 104 18.12 17.30 -2.85
N ASP A 105 18.86 18.40 -2.98
CA ASP A 105 18.31 19.77 -2.86
C ASP A 105 17.30 20.12 -3.97
N GLU A 106 17.22 19.30 -5.02
CA GLU A 106 16.27 19.40 -6.14
C GLU A 106 15.02 18.51 -5.93
N GLY A 107 14.92 17.80 -4.80
CA GLY A 107 13.81 16.89 -4.48
C GLY A 107 13.90 15.50 -5.13
N ALA A 108 14.99 15.18 -5.82
CA ALA A 108 15.21 13.87 -6.44
C ALA A 108 15.76 12.84 -5.43
N LEU A 109 15.15 11.65 -5.40
CA LEU A 109 15.55 10.56 -4.51
C LEU A 109 16.91 9.96 -4.92
N SER A 110 17.87 9.94 -4.00
CA SER A 110 19.13 9.19 -4.17
C SER A 110 19.00 7.79 -3.57
N LEU A 111 18.93 6.77 -4.42
CA LEU A 111 18.86 5.36 -3.99
C LEU A 111 20.08 4.93 -3.14
N GLY A 112 21.25 5.52 -3.38
CA GLY A 112 22.45 5.28 -2.56
C GLY A 112 22.30 5.82 -1.13
N LYS A 113 21.84 7.07 -0.98
CA LYS A 113 21.53 7.64 0.35
C LYS A 113 20.44 6.84 1.05
N LEU A 114 19.40 6.44 0.32
CA LEU A 114 18.28 5.65 0.84
C LEU A 114 18.76 4.30 1.38
N PHE A 115 19.56 3.58 0.61
CA PHE A 115 20.13 2.30 1.02
C PHE A 115 21.00 2.48 2.27
N ALA A 116 21.88 3.50 2.30
CA ALA A 116 22.73 3.79 3.46
C ALA A 116 21.94 4.10 4.73
N LYS A 117 20.87 4.91 4.61
CA LYS A 117 19.99 5.25 5.73
C LYS A 117 19.17 4.06 6.20
N ALA A 118 18.64 3.25 5.28
CA ALA A 118 17.92 2.03 5.60
C ALA A 118 18.79 1.00 6.33
N VAL A 119 20.05 0.81 5.91
CA VAL A 119 21.01 -0.04 6.65
C VAL A 119 21.28 0.52 8.05
N LYS A 120 21.57 1.83 8.16
CA LYS A 120 21.86 2.48 9.46
C LYS A 120 20.69 2.40 10.45
N ALA A 121 19.46 2.50 9.96
CA ALA A 121 18.22 2.40 10.76
C ALA A 121 17.78 0.94 11.01
N GLY A 122 18.55 -0.07 10.60
CA GLY A 122 18.20 -1.49 10.81
C GLY A 122 17.03 -1.98 9.96
N VAL A 123 16.60 -1.22 8.95
CA VAL A 123 15.57 -1.64 7.98
C VAL A 123 16.06 -2.84 7.18
N VAL A 124 17.35 -2.87 6.80
CA VAL A 124 17.99 -4.04 6.20
C VAL A 124 18.54 -4.93 7.32
N VAL A 125 17.84 -6.02 7.62
CA VAL A 125 18.18 -6.97 8.71
C VAL A 125 19.16 -8.05 8.22
N SER A 126 19.01 -8.48 6.98
CA SER A 126 19.89 -9.47 6.35
C SER A 126 20.03 -9.17 4.84
N PRO A 127 21.23 -9.30 4.24
CA PRO A 127 22.51 -9.61 4.89
C PRO A 127 22.93 -8.51 5.87
N LYS A 128 23.81 -8.84 6.82
CA LYS A 128 24.46 -7.82 7.67
C LYS A 128 25.45 -7.05 6.82
N ILE A 129 25.27 -5.73 6.72
CA ILE A 129 26.08 -4.83 5.91
C ILE A 129 26.92 -3.96 6.85
N ASP A 130 28.20 -4.29 6.96
CA ASP A 130 29.15 -3.55 7.80
C ASP A 130 29.72 -2.31 7.10
N ASP A 131 29.77 -2.31 5.77
CA ASP A 131 30.17 -1.18 4.92
C ASP A 131 29.21 -1.08 3.73
N VAL A 132 28.45 0.02 3.69
CA VAL A 132 27.46 0.29 2.65
C VAL A 132 28.11 0.62 1.31
N ASP A 133 29.19 1.40 1.30
CA ASP A 133 29.83 1.83 0.06
C ASP A 133 30.51 0.63 -0.61
N THR A 134 31.18 -0.21 0.16
CA THR A 134 31.69 -1.50 -0.36
C THR A 134 30.55 -2.39 -0.83
N PHE A 135 29.43 -2.51 -0.10
CA PHE A 135 28.30 -3.34 -0.53
C PHE A 135 27.70 -2.88 -1.87
N ILE A 136 27.37 -1.59 -2.00
CA ILE A 136 26.75 -1.01 -3.20
C ILE A 136 27.67 -1.14 -4.42
N ASN A 137 28.98 -0.95 -4.26
CA ASN A 137 29.94 -1.02 -5.36
C ASN A 137 30.32 -2.45 -5.76
N THR A 138 30.14 -3.45 -4.88
CA THR A 138 30.49 -4.85 -5.14
C THR A 138 29.31 -5.73 -5.55
N HIS A 139 28.10 -5.45 -5.04
CA HIS A 139 26.93 -6.28 -5.29
C HIS A 139 26.22 -5.85 -6.57
N LYS A 140 26.15 -6.76 -7.54
CA LYS A 140 25.29 -6.59 -8.72
C LYS A 140 23.86 -6.32 -8.27
N SER A 141 23.22 -5.38 -8.97
CA SER A 141 21.83 -4.97 -8.72
C SER A 141 21.56 -4.34 -7.36
N ALA A 142 22.56 -3.75 -6.68
CA ALA A 142 22.34 -2.89 -5.51
C ALA A 142 21.28 -1.78 -5.76
N GLY A 143 21.21 -1.23 -6.97
CA GLY A 143 20.14 -0.28 -7.36
C GLY A 143 18.73 -0.88 -7.35
N LYS A 144 18.56 -2.18 -7.63
CA LYS A 144 17.26 -2.87 -7.48
C LYS A 144 16.89 -3.03 -6.02
N ALA A 145 17.87 -3.35 -5.16
CA ALA A 145 17.65 -3.42 -3.72
C ALA A 145 17.24 -2.06 -3.13
N GLY A 146 17.83 -0.95 -3.61
CA GLY A 146 17.39 0.40 -3.27
C GLY A 146 15.92 0.69 -3.64
N ASN A 147 15.47 0.27 -4.82
CA ASN A 147 14.06 0.38 -5.23
C ASN A 147 13.13 -0.47 -4.36
N GLU A 148 13.53 -1.69 -4.00
CA GLU A 148 12.73 -2.57 -3.13
C GLU A 148 12.62 -2.02 -1.70
N ILE A 149 13.68 -1.41 -1.17
CA ILE A 149 13.64 -0.66 0.10
C ILE A 149 12.67 0.53 -0.01
N PHE A 150 12.75 1.33 -1.08
CA PHE A 150 11.83 2.45 -1.30
C PHE A 150 10.37 2.02 -1.31
N ASN A 151 10.06 0.98 -2.11
CA ASN A 151 8.72 0.42 -2.23
C ASN A 151 8.21 -0.15 -0.90
N PHE A 152 9.08 -0.81 -0.13
CA PHE A 152 8.75 -1.36 1.18
C PHE A 152 8.45 -0.25 2.21
N LEU A 153 9.27 0.80 2.26
CA LEU A 153 9.04 1.95 3.14
C LEU A 153 7.75 2.69 2.78
N ASN A 154 7.49 2.94 1.49
CA ASN A 154 6.23 3.54 1.03
C ASN A 154 5.01 2.71 1.41
N ALA A 155 5.05 1.39 1.17
CA ALA A 155 3.96 0.50 1.56
C ALA A 155 3.72 0.52 3.07
N GLY A 156 4.77 0.62 3.89
CA GLY A 156 4.62 0.72 5.34
C GLY A 156 4.04 2.06 5.80
N ILE A 157 4.47 3.17 5.21
CA ILE A 157 3.92 4.52 5.46
C ILE A 157 2.42 4.57 5.13
N ASN A 158 2.02 3.97 4.00
CA ASN A 158 0.62 3.92 3.56
C ASN A 158 -0.24 2.89 4.31
N GLY A 159 0.36 2.03 5.14
CA GLY A 159 -0.35 0.93 5.82
C GLY A 159 -0.66 -0.29 4.94
N ASP A 160 -0.02 -0.40 3.78
CA ASP A 160 -0.21 -1.43 2.74
C ASP A 160 0.67 -2.70 2.90
N LEU A 161 1.56 -2.75 3.89
CA LEU A 161 2.28 -3.99 4.23
C LEU A 161 1.29 -5.09 4.70
N LYS A 162 1.60 -6.34 4.35
CA LYS A 162 0.77 -7.53 4.51
C LYS A 162 1.58 -8.67 5.09
#